data_AF-A0A2M7XAM3-F1
#
_entry.id   AF-A0A2M7XAM3-F1
#
_cell.length_a   1.000
_cell.length_b   1.000
_cell.length_c   1.000
_cell.angle_alpha   90.00
_cell.angle_beta   90.00
_cell.angle_gamma   90.00
#
_symmetry.space_group_name_H-M   'P 1'
#
loop_
_entity.id
_entity.type
_entity.pdbx_description
1 polymer ?
#
loop_
_entity_poly.entity_id
_entity_poly.type
_entity_poly.pdbx_seq_one_letter_code
_entity_poly.pdbx_strand_id
1 'polypeptide(L)'
;IISQHDRRLSERLIAALRLDSELCVGENQPYAADDGVYHSVQRHGERRGLPCAMIEVRNDQISSGRGQLAWAARLAAALKLALAGLPGAVATTTCEPSSGAMAG
;
A
#
# COMPACT_ATOMS: atom_id res chain seq x y z
N ILE A 1 -4.70 -3.97 -6.92
CA ILE A 1 -4.20 -4.66 -5.71
C ILE A 1 -4.20 -6.15 -5.98
N ILE A 2 -3.08 -6.83 -5.73
CA ILE A 2 -2.91 -8.26 -6.05
C ILE A 2 -2.71 -9.04 -4.74
N SER A 3 -3.48 -10.12 -4.58
CA SER A 3 -3.41 -11.05 -3.45
C SER A 3 -3.94 -12.45 -3.80
N GLN A 4 -3.60 -13.46 -2.99
CA GLN A 4 -4.12 -14.82 -3.07
C GLN A 4 -4.92 -15.21 -1.82
N HIS A 5 -4.34 -16.05 -0.96
CA HIS A 5 -5.01 -16.73 0.13
C HIS A 5 -5.12 -15.83 1.36
N ASP A 6 -4.02 -15.14 1.70
CA ASP A 6 -4.04 -14.15 2.78
C ASP A 6 -4.51 -12.79 2.25
N ARG A 7 -5.80 -12.51 2.46
CA ARG A 7 -6.42 -11.27 1.99
C ARG A 7 -6.51 -10.18 3.05
N ARG A 8 -6.03 -10.42 4.28
CA ARG A 8 -6.22 -9.54 5.45
C ARG A 8 -5.78 -8.09 5.20
N LEU A 9 -4.59 -7.92 4.61
CA LEU A 9 -4.10 -6.57 4.26
C LEU A 9 -4.72 -6.06 2.97
N SER A 10 -4.87 -6.91 1.95
CA SER A 10 -5.37 -6.51 0.64
C SER A 10 -6.79 -5.94 0.68
N GLU A 11 -7.72 -6.59 1.37
CA GLU A 11 -9.13 -6.14 1.47
C GLU A 11 -9.23 -4.77 2.15
N ARG A 12 -8.43 -4.57 3.21
CA ARG A 12 -8.36 -3.30 3.92
C ARG A 12 -7.77 -2.19 3.07
N LEU A 13 -6.70 -2.47 2.32
CA LEU A 13 -6.12 -1.51 1.37
C LEU A 13 -7.09 -1.14 0.25
N ILE A 14 -7.81 -2.12 -0.30
CA ILE A 14 -8.83 -1.89 -1.33
C ILE A 14 -9.93 -0.98 -0.80
N ALA A 15 -10.46 -1.27 0.40
CA ALA A 15 -11.48 -0.44 1.03
C ALA A 15 -10.99 0.99 1.27
N ALA A 16 -9.75 1.16 1.76
CA ALA A 16 -9.17 2.47 2.01
C ALA A 16 -8.93 3.28 0.72
N LEU A 17 -8.43 2.63 -0.35
CA LEU A 17 -8.20 3.29 -1.64
C LEU A 17 -9.51 3.68 -2.33
N ARG A 18 -10.58 2.88 -2.18
CA ARG A 18 -11.91 3.17 -2.74
C ARG A 18 -12.60 4.39 -2.09
N LEU A 19 -12.04 4.96 -1.02
CA LEU A 19 -12.53 6.23 -0.47
C LEU A 19 -12.18 7.44 -1.35
N ASP A 20 -11.14 7.34 -2.18
CA ASP A 20 -10.83 8.34 -3.20
C ASP A 20 -11.64 8.02 -4.47
N SER A 21 -12.70 8.79 -4.73
CA SER A 21 -13.58 8.59 -5.88
C SER A 21 -12.89 8.76 -7.24
N GLU A 22 -11.73 9.40 -7.27
CA GLU A 22 -10.94 9.58 -8.49
C GLU A 22 -10.12 8.34 -8.86
N LEU A 23 -10.06 7.33 -7.98
CA LEU A 23 -9.29 6.11 -8.22
C LEU A 23 -10.16 4.98 -8.78
N CYS A 24 -9.70 4.42 -9.90
CA CYS A 24 -10.14 3.10 -10.34
C CYS A 24 -9.32 2.02 -9.62
N VAL A 25 -9.92 1.34 -8.64
CA VAL A 25 -9.25 0.31 -7.84
C VAL A 25 -9.63 -1.09 -8.31
N GLY A 26 -8.73 -1.73 -9.05
CA GLY A 26 -8.85 -3.13 -9.47
C GLY A 26 -8.33 -4.12 -8.42
N GLU A 27 -8.98 -5.28 -8.34
CA GLU A 27 -8.55 -6.44 -7.54
C GLU A 27 -8.07 -7.53 -8.50
N ASN A 28 -6.82 -7.98 -8.35
CA ASN A 28 -6.20 -8.96 -9.25
C ASN A 28 -6.38 -8.61 -10.74
N GLN A 29 -6.23 -7.32 -11.06
CA GLN A 29 -6.29 -6.77 -12.40
C GLN A 29 -5.22 -5.67 -12.57
N PRO A 30 -4.63 -5.51 -13.78
CA PRO A 30 -4.79 -6.39 -14.95
C PRO A 30 -4.12 -7.76 -14.78
N TYR A 31 -3.30 -7.92 -13.74
CA TYR A 31 -2.67 -9.18 -13.36
C TYR A 31 -3.30 -9.74 -12.08
N ALA A 32 -3.48 -11.06 -12.07
CA ALA A 32 -3.77 -11.86 -10.91
C ALA A 32 -2.48 -12.50 -10.39
N ALA A 33 -2.51 -12.97 -9.15
CA ALA A 33 -1.34 -13.60 -8.57
C ALA A 33 -0.94 -14.92 -9.27
N ASP A 34 -1.89 -15.56 -9.97
CA ASP A 34 -1.65 -16.76 -10.78
C ASP A 34 -0.86 -16.46 -12.07
N ASP A 35 -0.71 -15.19 -12.46
CA ASP A 35 0.07 -14.77 -13.64
C ASP A 35 1.59 -14.79 -13.39
N GLY A 36 2.05 -15.38 -12.30
CA GLY A 36 3.47 -15.48 -11.94
C GLY A 36 4.10 -14.21 -11.35
N VAL A 37 3.35 -13.11 -11.24
CA VAL A 37 3.83 -11.82 -10.69
C VAL A 37 3.95 -11.80 -9.16
N TYR A 38 3.42 -12.81 -8.48
CA TYR A 38 3.24 -12.80 -7.01
C TYR A 38 4.35 -13.51 -6.22
N HIS A 39 5.42 -13.99 -6.87
CA HIS A 39 6.46 -14.84 -6.24
C HIS A 39 7.04 -14.24 -4.96
N SER A 40 7.44 -12.96 -4.98
CA SER A 40 8.05 -12.29 -3.83
C SER A 40 7.10 -12.21 -2.64
N VAL A 41 5.84 -11.85 -2.89
CA VAL A 41 4.82 -11.74 -1.84
C VAL A 41 4.46 -13.11 -1.29
N GLN A 42 4.31 -14.11 -2.15
CA GLN A 42 4.08 -15.49 -1.71
C GLN A 42 5.22 -16.01 -0.83
N ARG A 43 6.47 -15.86 -1.28
CA ARG A 43 7.66 -16.41 -0.60
C ARG A 43 7.96 -15.71 0.73
N HIS A 44 7.84 -14.40 0.77
CA HIS A 44 8.31 -13.59 1.91
C HIS A 44 7.19 -13.11 2.84
N GLY A 45 5.94 -13.05 2.35
CA GLY A 45 4.77 -12.67 3.15
C GLY A 45 3.88 -13.87 3.48
N GLU A 46 3.15 -14.35 2.48
CA GLU A 46 2.05 -15.32 2.66
C GLU A 46 2.53 -16.64 3.30
N ARG A 47 3.61 -17.25 2.78
CA ARG A 47 4.17 -18.49 3.36
C ARG A 47 4.69 -18.35 4.80
N ARG A 48 4.86 -17.12 5.28
CA ARG A 48 5.28 -16.81 6.65
C ARG A 48 4.11 -16.39 7.54
N GLY A 49 2.89 -16.41 7.03
CA GLY A 49 1.70 -15.95 7.75
C GLY A 49 1.67 -14.44 8.02
N LEU A 50 2.49 -13.66 7.32
CA LEU A 50 2.54 -12.21 7.44
C LEU A 50 1.44 -11.58 6.57
N PRO A 51 0.60 -10.67 7.10
CA PRO A 51 -0.32 -9.90 6.29
C PRO A 51 0.43 -9.18 5.16
N CYS A 52 0.08 -9.46 3.92
CA CYS A 52 0.79 -8.95 2.76
C CYS A 52 -0.17 -8.62 1.61
N ALA A 53 0.29 -7.75 0.72
CA ALA A 53 -0.42 -7.36 -0.50
C ALA A 53 0.61 -6.83 -1.50
N MET A 54 0.36 -7.01 -2.79
CA MET A 54 1.09 -6.32 -3.86
C MET A 54 0.25 -5.14 -4.37
N ILE A 55 0.88 -3.98 -4.48
CA ILE A 55 0.27 -2.76 -5.01
C ILE A 55 0.85 -2.53 -6.39
N GLU A 56 -0.03 -2.47 -7.38
CA GLU A 56 0.31 -2.15 -8.76
C GLU A 56 -0.28 -0.78 -9.08
N VAL A 57 0.57 0.14 -9.55
CA VAL A 57 0.18 1.49 -10.00
C VAL A 57 0.54 1.61 -11.47
N ARG A 58 -0.39 2.06 -12.31
CA ARG A 58 -0.10 2.24 -13.74
C ARG A 58 1.01 3.27 -13.95
N ASN A 59 1.98 2.92 -14.79
CA ASN A 59 3.18 3.73 -15.05
C ASN A 59 2.88 5.17 -15.50
N ASP A 60 1.82 5.38 -16.29
CA ASP A 60 1.43 6.72 -16.77
C ASP A 60 1.07 7.67 -15.62
N GLN A 61 0.51 7.14 -14.54
CA GLN A 61 0.14 7.93 -13.36
C GLN A 61 1.32 8.34 -12.47
N ILE A 62 2.49 7.71 -12.66
CA ILE A 62 3.74 8.00 -11.93
C ILE A 62 4.87 8.45 -12.85
N SER A 63 4.54 8.82 -14.09
CA SER A 63 5.49 9.31 -15.11
C SER A 63 6.15 10.66 -14.77
N SER A 64 5.61 11.39 -13.79
CA SER A 64 6.12 12.69 -13.34
C SER A 64 6.32 12.74 -11.82
N GLY A 65 7.23 13.59 -11.35
CA GLY A 65 7.45 13.79 -9.92
C GLY A 65 6.19 14.21 -9.17
N ARG A 66 5.32 15.02 -9.78
CA ARG A 66 4.00 15.38 -9.21
C ARG A 66 3.10 14.15 -9.06
N GLY A 67 3.06 13.26 -10.06
CA GLY A 67 2.30 12.03 -10.02
C GLY A 67 2.80 11.07 -8.93
N GLN A 68 4.13 10.94 -8.80
CA GLN A 68 4.78 10.13 -7.76
C GLN A 68 4.46 10.66 -6.36
N LEU A 69 4.55 11.97 -6.13
CA LEU A 69 4.21 12.58 -4.84
C LEU A 69 2.73 12.39 -4.48
N ALA A 70 1.83 12.56 -5.46
CA ALA A 70 0.40 12.33 -5.25
C ALA A 70 0.11 10.86 -4.90
N TRP A 71 0.76 9.91 -5.59
CA TRP A 71 0.63 8.49 -5.27
C TRP A 71 1.24 8.12 -3.92
N ALA A 72 2.39 8.68 -3.56
CA ALA A 72 2.99 8.47 -2.24
C ALA A 72 2.05 8.93 -1.12
N ALA A 73 1.41 10.11 -1.27
CA ALA A 73 0.43 10.60 -0.30
C ALA A 73 -0.81 9.68 -0.19
N ARG A 74 -1.36 9.25 -1.32
CA ARG A 74 -2.50 8.31 -1.37
C ARG A 74 -2.17 6.98 -0.68
N LEU A 75 -1.04 6.37 -1.04
CA LEU A 75 -0.62 5.10 -0.47
C LEU A 75 -0.33 5.22 1.03
N ALA A 76 0.31 6.30 1.47
CA ALA A 76 0.56 6.53 2.88
C ALA A 76 -0.74 6.65 3.69
N ALA A 77 -1.73 7.37 3.18
CA ALA A 77 -3.05 7.48 3.81
C ALA A 77 -3.77 6.11 3.85
N ALA A 78 -3.80 5.40 2.72
CA ALA A 78 -4.46 4.09 2.64
C ALA A 78 -3.80 3.03 3.53
N LEU A 79 -2.46 2.99 3.59
CA LEU A 79 -1.71 2.07 4.44
C LEU A 79 -1.97 2.34 5.92
N LYS A 80 -2.00 3.61 6.35
CA LYS A 80 -2.33 3.96 7.74
C LYS A 80 -3.71 3.43 8.14
N LEU A 81 -4.72 3.67 7.31
CA LEU A 81 -6.08 3.17 7.55
C LEU A 81 -6.13 1.63 7.56
N ALA A 82 -5.47 1.00 6.59
CA ALA A 82 -5.46 -0.46 6.48
C ALA A 82 -4.74 -1.14 7.66
N LEU A 83 -3.65 -0.56 8.16
CA LEU A 83 -2.87 -1.11 9.27
C LEU A 83 -3.52 -0.89 10.64
N ALA A 84 -4.29 0.19 10.83
CA ALA A 84 -4.84 0.59 12.13
C ALA A 84 -5.75 -0.45 12.82
N GLY A 85 -6.22 -1.48 12.10
CA GLY A 85 -6.98 -2.58 12.69
C GLY A 85 -6.48 -3.97 12.31
N LEU A 86 -5.23 -4.07 11.83
CA LEU A 86 -4.58 -5.36 11.65
C LEU A 86 -4.02 -5.83 13.00
N PRO A 87 -4.37 -7.04 13.47
CA PRO A 87 -3.81 -7.58 14.70
C PRO A 87 -2.28 -7.66 14.61
N GLY A 88 -1.58 -7.12 15.63
CA GLY A 88 -0.11 -7.12 15.67
C GLY A 88 0.57 -5.96 14.92
N ALA A 89 -0.17 -4.98 14.38
CA ALA A 89 0.42 -3.74 13.88
C ALA A 89 1.01 -2.94 15.06
N VAL A 90 2.34 -2.81 15.10
CA VAL A 90 3.01 -1.93 16.05
C VAL A 90 2.62 -0.49 15.72
N ALA A 91 2.05 0.22 16.69
CA ALA A 91 1.71 1.63 16.54
C ALA A 91 2.97 2.42 16.15
N THR A 92 2.93 3.09 14.99
CA THR A 92 4.03 3.96 14.57
C THR A 92 4.07 5.18 15.47
N THR A 93 5.12 5.31 16.28
CA THR A 93 5.48 6.56 16.93
C THR A 93 5.75 7.60 15.86
N THR A 94 5.01 8.70 15.90
CA THR A 94 5.20 9.86 15.03
C THR A 94 6.61 10.40 15.24
N CYS A 95 7.39 10.53 14.17
CA CYS A 95 8.66 11.25 14.23
C CYS A 95 8.32 12.75 14.33
N GLU A 96 8.58 13.38 15.47
CA GLU A 96 8.49 14.83 15.57
C GLU A 96 9.55 15.47 14.68
N PRO A 97 9.23 16.55 13.95
CA PRO A 97 10.22 17.27 13.19
C PRO A 97 11.21 17.94 14.14
N SER A 98 12.50 17.58 14.02
CA SER A 98 13.59 18.27 14.69
C SER A 98 13.55 19.75 14.30
N SER A 99 13.23 20.62 15.25
CA SER A 99 13.37 22.07 15.09
C SER A 99 14.86 22.41 14.97
N GLY A 100 15.33 22.48 13.72
CA GLY A 100 16.65 22.98 13.37
C GLY A 100 16.60 24.51 13.30
N ALA A 101 17.16 25.16 14.31
CA ALA A 101 17.37 26.60 14.36
C ALA A 101 18.12 27.10 13.11
N MET A 102 17.56 28.10 12.44
CA MET A 102 18.30 28.95 11.51
C MET A 102 18.72 30.21 12.26
N ALA A 103 19.95 30.19 12.77
CA ALA A 103 20.67 31.40 13.12
C ALA A 103 21.38 31.91 11.86
N GLY A 104 21.12 33.16 11.51
CA GLY A 104 21.73 33.91 10.41
C GLY A 104 21.22 35.34 10.43
#